data_AF-A0A4Z1BT14-F1
#
_entry.id   AF-A0A4Z1BT14-F1
#
_cell.length_a   1.000
_cell.length_b   1.000
_cell.length_c   1.000
_cell.angle_alpha   90.00
_cell.angle_beta   90.00
_cell.angle_gamma   90.00
#
_symmetry.space_group_name_H-M   'P 1'
#
loop_
_entity.id
_entity.type
_entity.pdbx_description
1 polymer ?
#
loop_
_entity_poly.entity_id
_entity_poly.type
_entity_poly.pdbx_seq_one_letter_code
_entity_poly.pdbx_strand_id
1 'polypeptide(L)'
;MATRRMILAGLAASALPVRGWADLGSPACLAAGTTGDVHVLHGLAADGRSLFSIDLPGRGHAAAAHPHQPLAVAFARRPGTFAIVLNCHTGSICNHLTPPEGRQFNGHGVFSVDGRTLFTSEVVAETSQGRIGLWETSRFQRIGEWDSGGIGPHDLKRGVDGTLVVANGGIATDPQDRSKLNIDSMCPNLTLLSNSGQILEQAELPPTLRKNSIRHLALGSDGLIAFAMQWEGDTAEVVPLLGLWRAGRSMTLCVPPVDELSRMHGYAGSIAMTAQGLIAVTSPRGGVVMIHANDGQHLVTYSRADACGVTPYDRGFIVSDGSGVLWKCTTKNFLPLRTGGPAWDNHLVSLL
;
A
#
# COMPACT_ATOMS: atom_id res chain seq x y z
N MET A 1 -6.08 -19.51 59.19
CA MET A 1 -7.09 -18.50 58.81
C MET A 1 -6.37 -17.34 58.13
N ALA A 2 -6.38 -17.29 56.80
CA ALA A 2 -5.84 -16.15 56.07
C ALA A 2 -6.80 -14.96 56.30
N THR A 3 -6.32 -13.92 56.97
CA THR A 3 -7.11 -12.72 57.23
C THR A 3 -7.54 -12.09 55.91
N ARG A 4 -8.83 -11.72 55.80
CA ARG A 4 -9.47 -11.00 54.66
C ARG A 4 -8.68 -9.78 54.15
N ARG A 5 -7.70 -9.27 54.90
CA ARG A 5 -6.80 -8.17 54.53
C ARG A 5 -5.60 -8.55 53.64
N MET A 6 -5.25 -9.83 53.49
CA MET A 6 -4.14 -10.26 52.61
C MET A 6 -4.57 -10.58 51.16
N ILE A 7 -5.88 -10.59 50.87
CA ILE A 7 -6.40 -10.86 49.51
C ILE A 7 -6.47 -9.59 48.65
N LEU A 8 -6.41 -8.39 49.26
CA LEU A 8 -6.47 -7.10 48.54
C LEU A 8 -5.11 -6.46 48.23
N ALA A 9 -4.00 -7.06 48.66
CA ALA A 9 -2.64 -6.55 48.39
C ALA A 9 -1.97 -7.16 47.13
N GLY A 10 -2.69 -7.99 46.37
CA GLY A 10 -2.13 -8.81 45.28
C GLY A 10 -2.55 -8.46 43.85
N LEU A 11 -3.37 -7.43 43.63
CA LEU A 11 -3.91 -7.09 42.30
C LEU A 11 -3.77 -5.58 42.01
N ALA A 12 -2.52 -5.12 41.96
CA ALA A 12 -2.19 -3.84 41.36
C ALA A 12 -0.88 -3.94 40.57
N ALA A 13 -0.78 -4.97 39.71
CA ALA A 13 0.04 -4.82 38.51
C ALA A 13 -0.76 -3.86 37.61
N SER A 14 -0.55 -2.56 37.79
CA SER A 14 -1.06 -1.54 36.87
C SER A 14 -0.41 -1.80 35.51
N ALA A 15 -1.09 -2.56 34.64
CA ALA A 15 -0.79 -2.51 33.22
C ALA A 15 -0.99 -1.05 32.80
N LEU A 16 0.12 -0.34 32.56
CA LEU A 16 0.05 0.98 31.94
C LEU A 16 -0.79 0.81 30.67
N PRO A 17 -1.82 1.64 30.45
CA PRO A 17 -2.67 1.51 29.27
C PRO A 17 -1.76 1.55 28.03
N VAL A 18 -1.81 0.47 27.25
CA VAL A 18 -1.09 0.40 25.97
C VAL A 18 -1.74 1.45 25.08
N ARG A 19 -1.00 2.52 24.79
CA ARG A 19 -1.50 3.62 23.95
C ARG A 19 -1.77 3.08 22.54
N GLY A 20 -2.92 3.44 21.99
CA GLY A 20 -3.40 3.01 20.69
C GLY A 20 -3.64 4.19 19.74
N TRP A 21 -4.08 3.89 18.52
CA TRP A 21 -4.48 4.92 17.56
C TRP A 21 -5.61 5.85 18.07
N ALA A 22 -6.42 5.37 19.02
CA ALA A 22 -7.48 6.16 19.65
C ALA A 22 -6.93 7.39 20.41
N ASP A 23 -5.74 7.28 21.01
CA ASP A 23 -5.09 8.40 21.72
C ASP A 23 -4.66 9.52 20.77
N LEU A 24 -4.64 9.25 19.47
CA LEU A 24 -4.36 10.21 18.40
C LEU A 24 -5.63 10.71 17.70
N GLY A 25 -6.81 10.42 18.25
CA GLY A 25 -8.08 10.80 17.64
C GLY A 25 -8.53 9.86 16.51
N SER A 26 -8.04 8.62 16.49
CA SER A 26 -8.42 7.58 15.52
C SER A 26 -8.28 8.02 14.06
N PRO A 27 -7.03 8.20 13.57
CA PRO A 27 -6.81 8.51 12.16
C PRO A 27 -7.45 7.44 11.26
N ALA A 28 -8.11 7.89 10.21
CA ALA A 28 -8.71 7.03 9.19
C ALA A 28 -7.67 6.56 8.16
N CYS A 29 -6.68 7.39 7.84
CA CYS A 29 -5.58 7.01 6.96
C CYS A 29 -4.27 7.75 7.27
N LEU A 30 -3.16 7.19 6.77
CA LEU A 30 -1.87 7.88 6.68
C LEU A 30 -1.63 8.38 5.25
N ALA A 31 -1.05 9.57 5.12
CA ALA A 31 -0.78 10.19 3.82
C ALA A 31 0.58 10.90 3.85
N ALA A 32 1.45 10.59 2.89
CA ALA A 32 2.67 11.34 2.68
C ALA A 32 2.39 12.57 1.80
N GLY A 33 3.13 13.66 2.01
CA GLY A 33 3.01 14.86 1.20
C GLY A 33 4.23 15.77 1.30
N THR A 34 4.18 16.89 0.59
CA THR A 34 5.24 17.91 0.61
C THR A 34 4.63 19.30 0.84
N THR A 35 5.21 20.08 1.76
CA THR A 35 4.86 21.47 2.03
C THR A 35 6.10 22.34 1.86
N GLY A 36 6.15 23.14 0.79
CA GLY A 36 7.38 23.82 0.40
C GLY A 36 8.48 22.81 0.10
N ASP A 37 9.59 22.89 0.82
CA ASP A 37 10.72 21.95 0.70
C ASP A 37 10.70 20.82 1.75
N VAL A 38 9.67 20.78 2.60
CA VAL A 38 9.57 19.79 3.70
C VAL A 38 8.67 18.64 3.29
N HIS A 39 9.17 17.41 3.47
CA HIS A 39 8.38 16.20 3.29
C HIS A 39 7.75 15.79 4.62
N VAL A 40 6.50 15.30 4.57
CA VAL A 40 5.70 15.06 5.77
C VAL A 40 4.90 13.77 5.66
N LEU A 41 4.63 13.14 6.80
CA LEU A 41 3.62 12.09 6.97
C LEU A 41 2.51 12.61 7.87
N HIS A 42 1.28 12.63 7.37
CA HIS A 42 0.10 12.99 8.12
C HIS A 42 -0.71 11.76 8.54
N GLY A 43 -1.25 11.81 9.76
CA GLY A 43 -2.43 11.04 10.12
C GLY A 43 -3.67 11.88 9.88
N LEU A 44 -4.58 11.38 9.05
CA LEU A 44 -5.77 12.11 8.63
C LEU A 44 -7.02 11.50 9.29
N ALA A 45 -7.87 12.36 9.83
CA ALA A 45 -9.20 11.98 10.25
C ALA A 45 -10.10 11.69 9.03
N ALA A 46 -11.25 11.08 9.31
CA ALA A 46 -12.32 10.77 8.37
C ALA A 46 -12.81 11.98 7.54
N ASP A 47 -12.75 13.19 8.09
CA ASP A 47 -13.11 14.45 7.43
C ASP A 47 -11.92 15.11 6.69
N GLY A 48 -10.78 14.41 6.60
CA GLY A 48 -9.54 14.91 5.99
C GLY A 48 -8.73 15.85 6.87
N ARG A 49 -9.15 16.17 8.09
CA ARG A 49 -8.38 16.99 9.03
C ARG A 49 -7.11 16.25 9.45
N SER A 50 -5.97 16.92 9.41
CA SER A 50 -4.73 16.37 9.95
C SER A 50 -4.80 16.33 11.48
N LEU A 51 -4.61 15.14 12.03
CA LEU A 51 -4.55 14.88 13.47
C LEU A 51 -3.12 15.02 14.00
N PHE A 52 -2.15 14.60 13.19
CA PHE A 52 -0.73 14.85 13.41
C PHE A 52 -0.01 15.00 12.07
N SER A 53 1.20 15.55 12.12
CA SER A 53 2.17 15.57 11.02
C SER A 53 3.56 15.31 11.57
N ILE A 54 4.39 14.59 10.80
CA ILE A 54 5.76 14.23 11.16
C ILE A 54 6.64 14.51 9.96
N ASP A 55 7.72 15.27 10.16
CA ASP A 55 8.69 15.55 9.12
C ASP A 55 9.43 14.28 8.72
N LEU A 56 9.60 14.10 7.41
CA LEU A 56 10.33 13.01 6.81
C LEU A 56 11.68 13.52 6.29
N PRO A 57 12.76 12.72 6.39
CA PRO A 57 14.08 13.09 5.89
C PRO A 57 14.14 13.19 4.35
N GLY A 58 13.09 12.75 3.67
CA GLY A 58 12.96 12.77 2.22
C GLY A 58 11.53 12.44 1.80
N ARG A 59 11.26 12.50 0.51
CA ARG A 59 9.93 12.23 -0.06
C ARG A 59 9.46 10.82 0.30
N GLY A 60 8.35 10.71 1.02
CA GLY A 60 7.70 9.44 1.33
C GLY A 60 7.00 8.83 0.11
N HIS A 61 6.86 7.51 0.09
CA HIS A 61 6.08 6.77 -0.90
C HIS A 61 4.78 6.22 -0.31
N ALA A 62 4.87 5.10 0.40
CA ALA A 62 3.79 4.49 1.17
C ALA A 62 4.20 4.41 2.65
N ALA A 63 3.25 3.98 3.48
CA ALA A 63 3.50 3.66 4.88
C ALA A 63 2.91 2.29 5.25
N ALA A 64 3.42 1.68 6.31
CA ALA A 64 2.80 0.55 7.00
C ALA A 64 2.35 1.01 8.38
N ALA A 65 1.08 0.84 8.72
CA ALA A 65 0.58 1.12 10.06
C ALA A 65 0.59 -0.14 10.92
N HIS A 66 1.06 -0.05 12.16
CA HIS A 66 0.96 -1.15 13.12
C HIS A 66 -0.53 -1.37 13.48
N PRO A 67 -1.01 -2.62 13.57
CA PRO A 67 -2.44 -2.91 13.77
C PRO A 67 -3.04 -2.48 15.12
N HIS A 68 -2.22 -2.03 16.07
CA HIS A 68 -2.62 -1.87 17.49
C HIS A 68 -1.95 -0.66 18.14
N GLN A 69 -0.67 -0.45 17.86
CA GLN A 69 0.12 0.66 18.39
C GLN A 69 0.13 1.83 17.41
N PRO A 70 0.25 3.09 17.88
CA PRO A 70 0.42 4.26 17.03
C PRO A 70 1.85 4.34 16.44
N LEU A 71 2.26 3.26 15.77
CA LEU A 71 3.53 3.13 15.08
C LEU A 71 3.27 3.03 13.58
N ALA A 72 4.03 3.79 12.81
CA ALA A 72 4.04 3.71 11.35
C ALA A 72 5.45 3.49 10.83
N VAL A 73 5.60 2.77 9.73
CA VAL A 73 6.86 2.73 8.98
C VAL A 73 6.67 3.50 7.69
N ALA A 74 7.39 4.60 7.53
CA ALA A 74 7.39 5.39 6.31
C ALA A 74 8.52 4.91 5.39
N PHE A 75 8.18 4.62 4.13
CA PHE A 75 9.14 4.19 3.12
C PHE A 75 9.45 5.34 2.15
N ALA A 76 10.71 5.44 1.74
CA ALA A 76 11.14 6.44 0.78
C ALA A 76 10.56 6.20 -0.62
N ARG A 77 10.24 7.28 -1.33
CA ARG A 77 9.98 7.25 -2.77
C ARG A 77 11.30 7.22 -3.52
N ARG A 78 11.34 6.38 -4.56
CA ARG A 78 12.55 6.22 -5.37
C ARG A 78 12.88 7.49 -6.17
N PRO A 79 14.17 7.89 -6.25
CA PRO A 79 15.31 7.32 -5.53
C PRO A 79 15.27 7.70 -4.04
N GLY A 80 15.32 6.71 -3.15
CA GLY A 80 15.22 6.92 -1.72
C GLY A 80 15.61 5.66 -0.96
N THR A 81 16.30 5.82 0.17
CA THR A 81 16.99 4.71 0.88
C THR A 81 16.46 4.46 2.28
N PHE A 82 15.45 5.21 2.74
CA PHE A 82 14.96 5.10 4.11
C PHE A 82 13.71 4.22 4.21
N ALA A 83 13.65 3.44 5.30
CA ALA A 83 12.43 3.01 5.92
C ALA A 83 12.55 3.35 7.41
N ILE A 84 11.72 4.28 7.90
CA ILE A 84 11.83 4.80 9.27
C ILE A 84 10.60 4.43 10.07
N VAL A 85 10.83 3.97 11.29
CA VAL A 85 9.78 3.69 12.27
C VAL A 85 9.48 4.97 13.00
N LEU A 86 8.22 5.38 12.96
CA LEU A 86 7.71 6.60 13.55
C LEU A 86 6.79 6.25 14.72
N ASN A 87 7.00 6.90 15.85
CA ASN A 87 5.98 6.96 16.89
C ASN A 87 5.04 8.12 16.56
N CYS A 88 3.83 7.79 16.12
CA CYS A 88 2.85 8.78 15.71
C CYS A 88 2.28 9.57 16.88
N HIS A 89 2.46 9.10 18.12
CA HIS A 89 2.03 9.81 19.31
C HIS A 89 3.01 10.92 19.72
N THR A 90 4.31 10.63 19.68
CA THR A 90 5.36 11.60 20.05
C THR A 90 5.87 12.40 18.85
N GLY A 91 5.60 11.94 17.63
CA GLY A 91 6.17 12.48 16.39
C GLY A 91 7.65 12.11 16.19
N SER A 92 8.21 11.21 17.01
CA SER A 92 9.65 10.89 16.98
C SER A 92 9.97 9.71 16.07
N ILE A 93 11.15 9.75 15.46
CA ILE A 93 11.75 8.57 14.80
C ILE A 93 12.25 7.60 15.88
N CYS A 94 11.68 6.39 15.90
CA CYS A 94 12.06 5.32 16.82
C CYS A 94 13.21 4.46 16.29
N ASN A 95 13.26 4.24 14.97
CA ASN A 95 14.27 3.39 14.35
C ASN A 95 14.45 3.70 12.87
N HIS A 96 15.64 3.40 12.36
CA HIS A 96 15.98 3.41 10.93
C HIS A 96 16.23 1.98 10.48
N LEU A 97 15.46 1.52 9.49
CA LEU A 97 15.64 0.19 8.92
C LEU A 97 16.56 0.32 7.71
N THR A 98 17.53 -0.59 7.63
CA THR A 98 18.45 -0.68 6.50
C THR A 98 18.57 -2.15 6.13
N PRO A 99 18.19 -2.54 4.91
CA PRO A 99 18.28 -3.94 4.51
C PRO A 99 19.76 -4.34 4.41
N PRO A 100 20.09 -5.64 4.45
CA PRO A 100 21.48 -6.10 4.34
C PRO A 100 22.15 -5.63 3.05
N GLU A 101 23.48 -5.71 3.02
CA GLU A 101 24.24 -5.50 1.79
C GLU A 101 23.71 -6.39 0.64
N GLY A 102 23.61 -5.83 -0.57
CA GLY A 102 23.01 -6.49 -1.73
C GLY A 102 21.48 -6.59 -1.69
N ARG A 103 20.82 -5.87 -0.78
CA ARG A 103 19.35 -5.73 -0.74
C ARG A 103 18.92 -4.27 -0.83
N GLN A 104 17.74 -4.04 -1.40
CA GLN A 104 17.13 -2.71 -1.49
C GLN A 104 15.63 -2.79 -1.21
N PHE A 105 15.09 -1.77 -0.53
CA PHE A 105 13.65 -1.64 -0.37
C PHE A 105 12.93 -1.33 -1.70
N ASN A 106 11.67 -1.75 -1.77
CA ASN A 106 10.77 -1.51 -2.89
C ASN A 106 9.57 -0.59 -2.54
N GLY A 107 9.61 0.06 -1.38
CA GLY A 107 8.70 1.17 -1.06
C GLY A 107 7.43 0.79 -0.30
N HIS A 108 7.22 -0.50 -0.01
CA HIS A 108 6.03 -0.99 0.69
C HIS A 108 6.38 -1.97 1.81
N GLY A 109 5.46 -2.09 2.76
CA GLY A 109 5.52 -3.04 3.86
C GLY A 109 4.15 -3.24 4.50
N VAL A 110 4.03 -4.30 5.29
CA VAL A 110 2.82 -4.61 6.07
C VAL A 110 3.21 -5.35 7.34
N PHE A 111 2.54 -5.06 8.46
CA PHE A 111 2.75 -5.80 9.71
C PHE A 111 2.04 -7.16 9.67
N SER A 112 2.46 -8.12 10.49
CA SER A 112 1.69 -9.33 10.84
C SER A 112 0.44 -8.99 11.64
N VAL A 113 -0.53 -9.92 11.71
CA VAL A 113 -1.84 -9.68 12.38
C VAL A 113 -1.66 -9.17 13.81
N ASP A 114 -0.75 -9.79 14.55
CA ASP A 114 -0.41 -9.45 15.93
C ASP A 114 0.58 -8.27 16.05
N GLY A 115 1.05 -7.73 14.92
CA GLY A 115 2.01 -6.64 14.86
C GLY A 115 3.42 -6.99 15.31
N ARG A 116 3.75 -8.28 15.51
CA ARG A 116 5.08 -8.74 15.98
C ARG A 116 6.15 -8.80 14.91
N THR A 117 5.74 -8.88 13.65
CA THR A 117 6.64 -8.91 12.49
C THR A 117 6.23 -7.82 11.51
N LEU A 118 7.19 -7.07 10.99
CA LEU A 118 7.02 -6.24 9.81
C LEU A 118 7.58 -6.99 8.60
N PHE A 119 6.77 -7.10 7.56
CA PHE A 119 7.16 -7.59 6.25
C PHE A 119 7.47 -6.41 5.34
N THR A 120 8.63 -6.40 4.70
CA THR A 120 9.07 -5.35 3.77
C THR A 120 9.21 -5.91 2.36
N SER A 121 8.77 -5.15 1.37
CA SER A 121 9.05 -5.47 -0.03
C SER A 121 10.49 -5.09 -0.37
N GLU A 122 11.28 -6.05 -0.81
CA GLU A 122 12.71 -5.90 -1.08
C GLU A 122 13.11 -6.56 -2.40
N VAL A 123 14.30 -6.21 -2.89
CA VAL A 123 14.94 -6.84 -4.05
C VAL A 123 16.40 -7.15 -3.75
N VAL A 124 16.93 -8.19 -4.40
CA VAL A 124 18.37 -8.34 -4.62
C VAL A 124 18.81 -7.22 -5.56
N ALA A 125 19.80 -6.40 -5.16
CA ALA A 125 20.17 -5.19 -5.87
C ALA A 125 20.61 -5.46 -7.32
N GLU A 126 21.40 -6.51 -7.52
CA GLU A 126 22.03 -6.84 -8.80
C GLU A 126 21.04 -7.43 -9.81
N THR A 127 20.07 -8.22 -9.34
CA THR A 127 19.19 -9.03 -10.21
C THR A 127 17.73 -8.60 -10.16
N SER A 128 17.36 -7.74 -9.22
CA SER A 128 15.97 -7.42 -8.87
C SER A 128 15.13 -8.62 -8.40
N GLN A 129 15.76 -9.76 -8.08
CA GLN A 129 15.04 -10.93 -7.55
C GLN A 129 14.32 -10.54 -6.26
N GLY A 130 13.03 -10.84 -6.19
CA GLY A 130 12.18 -10.34 -5.13
C GLY A 130 12.38 -11.04 -3.79
N ARG A 131 12.31 -10.24 -2.73
CA ARG A 131 12.44 -10.68 -1.34
C ARG A 131 11.37 -10.04 -0.47
N ILE A 132 10.94 -10.77 0.54
CA ILE A 132 10.16 -10.23 1.65
C ILE A 132 11.09 -10.20 2.86
N GLY A 133 11.47 -9.01 3.32
CA GLY A 133 12.27 -8.87 4.54
C GLY A 133 11.40 -9.07 5.78
N LEU A 134 11.94 -9.75 6.78
CA LEU A 134 11.25 -9.98 8.06
C LEU A 134 11.96 -9.23 9.18
N TRP A 135 11.20 -8.43 9.91
CA TRP A 135 11.70 -7.62 11.02
C TRP A 135 10.86 -7.87 12.26
N GLU A 136 11.47 -8.30 13.37
CA GLU A 136 10.75 -8.32 14.65
C GLU A 136 10.48 -6.88 15.12
N THR A 137 9.33 -6.60 15.72
CA THR A 137 8.90 -5.19 15.90
C THR A 137 9.19 -4.62 17.29
N SER A 138 9.75 -5.43 18.21
CA SER A 138 10.11 -4.94 19.55
C SER A 138 11.36 -4.05 19.51
N ARG A 139 12.29 -4.35 18.61
CA ARG A 139 13.49 -3.54 18.34
C ARG A 139 13.71 -3.26 16.85
N PHE A 140 12.81 -3.71 15.97
CA PHE A 140 12.94 -3.59 14.52
C PHE A 140 14.24 -4.21 13.99
N GLN A 141 14.61 -5.36 14.54
CA GLN A 141 15.74 -6.16 14.09
C GLN A 141 15.31 -7.13 13.01
N ARG A 142 16.16 -7.29 12.00
CA ARG A 142 15.92 -8.25 10.93
C ARG A 142 16.06 -9.67 11.47
N ILE A 143 15.10 -10.52 11.15
CA ILE A 143 15.05 -11.93 11.58
C ILE A 143 15.08 -12.93 10.40
N GLY A 144 14.97 -12.46 9.16
CA GLY A 144 15.08 -13.31 7.98
C GLY A 144 14.63 -12.65 6.68
N GLU A 145 14.56 -13.45 5.63
CA GLU A 145 13.88 -13.13 4.37
C GLU A 145 13.14 -14.34 3.80
N TRP A 146 12.12 -14.08 2.99
CA TRP A 146 11.45 -15.06 2.13
C TRP A 146 11.59 -14.67 0.66
N ASP A 147 11.45 -15.66 -0.22
CA ASP A 147 11.27 -15.39 -1.65
C ASP A 147 9.88 -14.76 -1.89
N SER A 148 9.82 -13.71 -2.71
CA SER A 148 8.54 -13.09 -3.07
C SER A 148 7.76 -13.87 -4.14
N GLY A 149 8.39 -14.89 -4.75
CA GLY A 149 7.85 -15.64 -5.89
C GLY A 149 8.06 -14.95 -7.26
N GLY A 150 8.79 -13.84 -7.34
CA GLY A 150 8.99 -13.16 -8.62
C GLY A 150 10.07 -12.09 -8.60
N ILE A 151 10.08 -11.25 -9.64
CA ILE A 151 11.03 -10.14 -9.80
C ILE A 151 10.34 -8.83 -9.44
N GLY A 152 11.04 -7.97 -8.71
CA GLY A 152 10.60 -6.62 -8.39
C GLY A 152 9.23 -6.55 -7.70
N PRO A 153 9.03 -7.18 -6.52
CA PRO A 153 7.80 -7.09 -5.74
C PRO A 153 7.51 -5.64 -5.44
N HIS A 154 6.39 -5.12 -5.92
CA HIS A 154 6.06 -3.71 -5.74
C HIS A 154 5.31 -3.53 -4.42
N ASP A 155 4.11 -4.10 -4.33
CA ASP A 155 3.22 -4.00 -3.16
C ASP A 155 2.99 -5.37 -2.53
N LEU A 156 2.64 -5.36 -1.24
CA LEU A 156 2.28 -6.54 -0.47
C LEU A 156 1.17 -6.17 0.52
N LYS A 157 0.16 -7.02 0.61
CA LYS A 157 -0.96 -6.86 1.53
C LYS A 157 -1.16 -8.14 2.33
N ARG A 158 -1.68 -7.99 3.54
CA ARG A 158 -1.97 -9.10 4.44
C ARG A 158 -3.47 -9.36 4.47
N GLY A 159 -3.86 -10.60 4.22
CA GLY A 159 -5.22 -11.09 4.42
C GLY A 159 -5.62 -11.14 5.90
N VAL A 160 -6.91 -11.35 6.16
CA VAL A 160 -7.44 -11.47 7.53
C VAL A 160 -6.95 -12.73 8.24
N ASP A 161 -6.63 -13.77 7.49
CA ASP A 161 -6.06 -15.05 7.96
C ASP A 161 -4.53 -15.01 8.17
N GLY A 162 -3.91 -13.87 7.85
CA GLY A 162 -2.48 -13.65 7.96
C GLY A 162 -1.68 -13.97 6.70
N THR A 163 -2.31 -14.54 5.66
CA THR A 163 -1.64 -14.78 4.37
C THR A 163 -1.14 -13.49 3.78
N LEU A 164 -0.04 -13.55 3.03
CA LEU A 164 0.50 -12.39 2.33
C LEU A 164 0.23 -12.54 0.84
N VAL A 165 -0.32 -11.49 0.23
CA VAL A 165 -0.46 -11.36 -1.21
C VAL A 165 0.62 -10.40 -1.68
N VAL A 166 1.45 -10.83 -2.63
CA VAL A 166 2.56 -10.05 -3.17
C VAL A 166 2.33 -9.77 -4.65
N ALA A 167 2.46 -8.51 -5.04
CA ALA A 167 2.43 -8.06 -6.43
C ALA A 167 3.86 -8.01 -6.97
N ASN A 168 4.27 -9.05 -7.71
CA ASN A 168 5.55 -9.04 -8.41
C ASN A 168 5.41 -8.30 -9.74
N GLY A 169 6.09 -7.16 -9.87
CA GLY A 169 5.98 -6.31 -11.06
C GLY A 169 6.64 -6.89 -12.30
N GLY A 170 7.54 -7.86 -12.14
CA GLY A 170 8.21 -8.54 -13.26
C GLY A 170 9.30 -7.70 -13.93
N ILE A 171 9.65 -6.54 -13.38
CA ILE A 171 10.66 -5.63 -13.94
C ILE A 171 11.96 -5.73 -13.14
N ALA A 172 13.02 -6.14 -13.82
CA ALA A 172 14.39 -5.96 -13.38
C ALA A 172 14.87 -4.55 -13.72
N THR A 173 15.43 -3.86 -12.75
CA THR A 173 15.97 -2.51 -12.91
C THR A 173 17.43 -2.47 -12.52
N ASP A 174 18.24 -1.73 -13.28
CA ASP A 174 19.61 -1.44 -12.89
C ASP A 174 19.65 -0.75 -11.51
N PRO A 175 20.51 -1.17 -10.59
CA PRO A 175 20.56 -0.61 -9.24
C PRO A 175 21.06 0.84 -9.19
N GLN A 176 21.79 1.31 -10.20
CA GLN A 176 22.37 2.65 -10.27
C GLN A 176 21.44 3.63 -10.99
N ASP A 177 21.08 3.32 -12.24
CA ASP A 177 20.35 4.25 -13.11
C ASP A 177 18.86 3.91 -13.29
N ARG A 178 18.43 2.75 -12.77
CA ARG A 178 17.04 2.27 -12.78
C ARG A 178 16.48 1.99 -14.17
N SER A 179 17.33 1.90 -15.20
CA SER A 179 16.94 1.42 -16.52
C SER A 179 16.31 0.03 -16.41
N LYS A 180 15.29 -0.22 -17.24
CA LYS A 180 14.52 -1.48 -17.22
C LYS A 180 15.24 -2.49 -18.09
N LEU A 181 15.66 -3.61 -17.51
CA LEU A 181 16.62 -4.53 -18.12
C LEU A 181 15.98 -5.73 -18.83
N ASN A 182 14.70 -6.00 -18.58
CA ASN A 182 14.05 -7.25 -19.00
C ASN A 182 12.65 -7.05 -19.62
N ILE A 183 12.35 -5.90 -20.21
CA ILE A 183 11.00 -5.58 -20.72
C ILE A 183 10.43 -6.68 -21.63
N ASP A 184 11.26 -7.28 -22.49
CA ASP A 184 10.81 -8.32 -23.41
C ASP A 184 10.56 -9.69 -22.75
N SER A 185 11.16 -9.94 -21.59
CA SER A 185 11.03 -11.16 -20.79
C SER A 185 10.32 -10.94 -19.44
N MET A 186 9.59 -9.84 -19.29
CA MET A 186 8.78 -9.58 -18.09
C MET A 186 7.82 -10.74 -17.82
N CYS A 187 7.76 -11.17 -16.56
CA CYS A 187 6.77 -12.12 -16.07
C CYS A 187 6.18 -11.63 -14.72
N PRO A 188 5.23 -10.68 -14.77
CA PRO A 188 4.53 -10.19 -13.58
C PRO A 188 3.60 -11.27 -13.03
N ASN A 189 3.53 -11.39 -11.71
CA ASN A 189 2.67 -12.38 -11.06
C ASN A 189 2.10 -11.86 -9.74
N LEU A 190 1.01 -12.48 -9.31
CA LEU A 190 0.56 -12.45 -7.92
C LEU A 190 1.09 -13.71 -7.25
N THR A 191 1.65 -13.56 -6.05
CA THR A 191 2.07 -14.68 -5.21
C THR A 191 1.35 -14.63 -3.88
N LEU A 192 0.74 -15.75 -3.49
CA LEU A 192 0.17 -15.95 -2.17
C LEU A 192 1.17 -16.71 -1.29
N LEU A 193 1.56 -16.13 -0.17
CA LEU A 193 2.46 -16.73 0.81
C LEU A 193 1.69 -17.11 2.08
N SER A 194 2.06 -18.24 2.67
CA SER A 194 1.63 -18.63 4.00
C SER A 194 2.25 -17.73 5.08
N ASN A 195 1.77 -17.86 6.31
CA ASN A 195 2.30 -17.15 7.47
C ASN A 195 3.73 -17.59 7.84
N SER A 196 4.25 -18.65 7.21
CA SER A 196 5.62 -19.15 7.33
C SER A 196 6.48 -18.89 6.09
N GLY A 197 5.94 -18.17 5.09
CA GLY A 197 6.69 -17.80 3.88
C GLY A 197 6.68 -18.82 2.76
N GLN A 198 5.86 -19.87 2.87
CA GLN A 198 5.72 -20.86 1.81
C GLN A 198 4.83 -20.29 0.69
N ILE A 199 5.26 -20.45 -0.56
CA ILE A 199 4.41 -20.13 -1.72
C ILE A 199 3.27 -21.14 -1.76
N LEU A 200 2.04 -20.62 -1.62
CA LEU A 200 0.81 -21.42 -1.66
C LEU A 200 0.25 -21.48 -3.08
N GLU A 201 0.23 -20.35 -3.76
CA GLU A 201 -0.31 -20.23 -5.11
C GLU A 201 0.33 -19.04 -5.83
N GLN A 202 0.45 -19.15 -7.15
CA GLN A 202 0.85 -18.04 -8.01
C GLN A 202 -0.12 -17.93 -9.18
N ALA A 203 -0.36 -16.70 -9.62
CA ALA A 203 -1.15 -16.42 -10.80
C ALA A 203 -0.44 -15.41 -11.68
N GLU A 204 -0.43 -15.68 -12.98
CA GLU A 204 0.29 -14.91 -14.00
C GLU A 204 -0.69 -14.35 -15.04
N LEU A 205 -0.29 -13.26 -15.67
CA LEU A 205 -1.02 -12.69 -16.80
C LEU A 205 -0.83 -13.56 -18.06
N PRO A 206 -1.77 -13.54 -19.01
CA PRO A 206 -1.59 -14.21 -20.29
C PRO A 206 -0.36 -13.64 -21.02
N PRO A 207 0.33 -14.43 -21.88
CA PRO A 207 1.57 -14.00 -22.53
C PRO A 207 1.48 -12.72 -23.36
N THR A 208 0.29 -12.34 -23.84
CA THR A 208 0.05 -11.09 -24.58
C THR A 208 0.12 -9.86 -23.66
N LEU A 209 -0.12 -10.02 -22.37
CA LEU A 209 -0.10 -8.97 -21.36
C LEU A 209 1.11 -9.08 -20.42
N ARG A 210 2.16 -9.79 -20.81
CA ARG A 210 3.36 -9.96 -19.96
C ARG A 210 4.05 -8.62 -19.61
N LYS A 211 3.84 -7.56 -20.41
CA LYS A 211 4.36 -6.21 -20.14
C LYS A 211 3.46 -5.38 -19.21
N ASN A 212 2.34 -5.92 -18.71
CA ASN A 212 1.52 -5.28 -17.69
C ASN A 212 2.12 -5.56 -16.31
N SER A 213 2.97 -4.67 -15.82
CA SER A 213 3.51 -4.77 -14.46
C SER A 213 2.39 -4.66 -13.44
N ILE A 214 2.25 -5.66 -12.56
CA ILE A 214 1.34 -5.60 -11.42
C ILE A 214 1.97 -4.77 -10.31
N ARG A 215 1.25 -3.78 -9.75
CA ARG A 215 1.84 -2.73 -8.91
C ARG A 215 1.15 -2.55 -7.57
N HIS A 216 -0.17 -2.45 -7.54
CA HIS A 216 -0.90 -2.09 -6.32
C HIS A 216 -2.03 -3.07 -6.06
N LEU A 217 -2.29 -3.33 -4.78
CA LEU A 217 -3.25 -4.34 -4.33
C LEU A 217 -4.33 -3.73 -3.45
N ALA A 218 -5.56 -4.19 -3.63
CA ALA A 218 -6.65 -3.99 -2.69
C ALA A 218 -7.30 -5.35 -2.38
N LEU A 219 -7.51 -5.63 -1.09
CA LEU A 219 -8.06 -6.90 -0.63
C LEU A 219 -9.50 -6.72 -0.16
N GLY A 220 -10.38 -7.62 -0.61
CA GLY A 220 -11.72 -7.80 -0.08
C GLY A 220 -11.72 -8.78 1.10
N SER A 221 -12.68 -8.62 2.01
CA SER A 221 -12.83 -9.50 3.19
C SER A 221 -13.21 -10.95 2.84
N ASP A 222 -13.69 -11.19 1.61
CA ASP A 222 -14.09 -12.50 1.11
C ASP A 222 -12.94 -13.22 0.35
N GLY A 223 -11.72 -12.68 0.40
CA GLY A 223 -10.56 -13.21 -0.32
C GLY A 223 -10.42 -12.74 -1.77
N LEU A 224 -11.22 -11.74 -2.21
CA LEU A 224 -11.02 -11.10 -3.50
C LEU A 224 -9.76 -10.25 -3.48
N ILE A 225 -8.90 -10.43 -4.48
CA ILE A 225 -7.70 -9.62 -4.68
C ILE A 225 -7.96 -8.80 -5.93
N ALA A 226 -8.08 -7.49 -5.78
CA ALA A 226 -8.05 -6.56 -6.89
C ALA A 226 -6.63 -6.02 -7.06
N PHE A 227 -6.17 -5.93 -8.30
CA PHE A 227 -4.81 -5.49 -8.60
C PHE A 227 -4.77 -4.50 -9.76
N ALA A 228 -3.99 -3.45 -9.57
CA ALA A 228 -3.76 -2.40 -10.57
C ALA A 228 -2.42 -2.62 -11.27
N MET A 229 -2.40 -2.32 -12.57
CA MET A 229 -1.27 -2.58 -13.46
C MET A 229 -0.75 -1.32 -14.15
N GLN A 230 0.49 -1.39 -14.63
CA GLN A 230 1.14 -0.37 -15.45
C GLN A 230 1.73 -1.02 -16.70
N TRP A 231 1.34 -0.51 -17.86
CA TRP A 231 1.77 -1.02 -19.16
C TRP A 231 3.18 -0.52 -19.51
N GLU A 232 4.03 -1.46 -19.91
CA GLU A 232 5.42 -1.22 -20.30
C GLU A 232 5.70 -1.54 -21.78
N GLY A 233 4.64 -1.79 -22.56
CA GLY A 233 4.73 -2.00 -24.00
C GLY A 233 4.54 -0.71 -24.79
N ASP A 234 4.01 -0.83 -26.01
CA ASP A 234 3.71 0.31 -26.85
C ASP A 234 2.63 1.18 -26.21
N THR A 235 2.91 2.47 -26.04
CA THR A 235 1.98 3.46 -25.47
C THR A 235 0.72 3.67 -26.31
N ALA A 236 0.72 3.27 -27.58
CA ALA A 236 -0.46 3.29 -28.44
C ALA A 236 -1.46 2.16 -28.13
N GLU A 237 -1.01 1.09 -27.45
CA GLU A 237 -1.88 -0.02 -27.08
C GLU A 237 -2.74 0.31 -25.86
N VAL A 238 -4.03 -0.03 -25.95
CA VAL A 238 -4.99 0.12 -24.86
C VAL A 238 -5.23 -1.24 -24.24
N VAL A 239 -4.63 -1.47 -23.07
CA VAL A 239 -4.65 -2.76 -22.36
C VAL A 239 -5.38 -2.67 -21.01
N PRO A 240 -5.95 -3.76 -20.49
CA PRO A 240 -6.60 -3.76 -19.17
C PRO A 240 -5.62 -3.35 -18.07
N LEU A 241 -6.04 -2.46 -17.17
CA LEU A 241 -5.21 -1.96 -16.06
C LEU A 241 -5.73 -2.35 -14.67
N LEU A 242 -6.87 -3.04 -14.61
CA LEU A 242 -7.46 -3.63 -13.42
C LEU A 242 -7.65 -5.12 -13.67
N GLY A 243 -7.30 -5.94 -12.69
CA GLY A 243 -7.65 -7.34 -12.66
C GLY A 243 -8.14 -7.78 -11.29
N LEU A 244 -8.83 -8.92 -11.28
CA LEU A 244 -9.36 -9.57 -10.10
C LEU A 244 -8.84 -11.01 -10.02
N TRP A 245 -8.59 -11.47 -8.81
CA TRP A 245 -8.14 -12.82 -8.58
C TRP A 245 -8.65 -13.35 -7.23
N ARG A 246 -8.87 -14.66 -7.18
CA ARG A 246 -9.11 -15.42 -5.96
C ARG A 246 -8.28 -16.69 -6.05
N ALA A 247 -7.70 -17.10 -4.93
CA ALA A 247 -6.98 -18.38 -4.85
C ALA A 247 -7.86 -19.54 -5.39
N GLY A 248 -7.25 -20.41 -6.18
CA GLY A 248 -7.89 -21.53 -6.88
C GLY A 248 -8.72 -21.14 -8.10
N ARG A 249 -8.69 -19.87 -8.54
CA ARG A 249 -9.44 -19.36 -9.70
C ARG A 249 -8.52 -18.67 -10.69
N SER A 250 -8.92 -18.67 -11.95
CA SER A 250 -8.25 -17.87 -12.98
C SER A 250 -8.43 -16.37 -12.72
N MET A 251 -7.44 -15.58 -13.12
CA MET A 251 -7.55 -14.12 -13.12
C MET A 251 -8.67 -13.65 -14.06
N THR A 252 -9.36 -12.59 -13.67
CA THR A 252 -10.32 -11.87 -14.50
C THR A 252 -9.76 -10.49 -14.79
N LEU A 253 -9.65 -10.12 -16.07
CA LEU A 253 -9.18 -8.80 -16.49
C LEU A 253 -10.38 -7.89 -16.73
N CYS A 254 -10.37 -6.72 -16.11
CA CYS A 254 -11.48 -5.78 -16.14
C CYS A 254 -11.21 -4.73 -17.23
N VAL A 255 -12.12 -4.66 -18.21
CA VAL A 255 -11.98 -3.79 -19.38
C VAL A 255 -13.12 -2.78 -19.36
N PRO A 256 -12.85 -1.51 -19.00
CA PRO A 256 -13.80 -0.41 -19.20
C PRO A 256 -14.11 -0.20 -20.69
N PRO A 257 -15.09 0.65 -21.03
CA PRO A 257 -15.21 1.22 -22.37
C PRO A 257 -13.85 1.74 -22.87
N VAL A 258 -13.54 1.50 -24.15
CA VAL A 258 -12.20 1.75 -24.71
C VAL A 258 -11.79 3.23 -24.59
N ASP A 259 -12.74 4.14 -24.79
CA ASP A 259 -12.55 5.57 -24.61
C ASP A 259 -12.17 5.90 -23.17
N GLU A 260 -12.84 5.31 -22.17
CA GLU A 260 -12.49 5.47 -20.77
C GLU A 260 -11.10 4.88 -20.45
N LEU A 261 -10.84 3.65 -20.86
CA LEU A 261 -9.56 2.97 -20.60
C LEU A 261 -8.38 3.74 -21.22
N SER A 262 -8.55 4.29 -22.42
CA SER A 262 -7.51 5.08 -23.09
C SER A 262 -7.05 6.29 -22.28
N ARG A 263 -7.95 6.90 -21.51
CA ARG A 263 -7.66 8.07 -20.66
C ARG A 263 -6.70 7.74 -19.51
N MET A 264 -6.56 6.48 -19.13
CA MET A 264 -5.63 6.06 -18.08
C MET A 264 -4.15 6.16 -18.50
N HIS A 265 -3.88 6.31 -19.81
CA HIS A 265 -2.53 6.36 -20.38
C HIS A 265 -1.64 5.20 -19.91
N GLY A 266 -2.19 3.98 -19.90
CA GLY A 266 -1.47 2.76 -19.53
C GLY A 266 -0.99 2.72 -18.07
N TYR A 267 -1.49 3.59 -17.18
CA TYR A 267 -0.93 3.76 -15.84
C TYR A 267 -2.01 3.81 -14.76
N ALA A 268 -2.13 2.75 -13.97
CA ALA A 268 -2.86 2.79 -12.70
C ALA A 268 -1.87 3.02 -11.53
N GLY A 269 -2.09 4.10 -10.78
CA GLY A 269 -1.18 4.61 -9.75
C GLY A 269 -1.55 4.29 -8.31
N SER A 270 -2.82 3.99 -8.04
CA SER A 270 -3.31 3.52 -6.73
C SER A 270 -4.62 2.74 -6.91
N ILE A 271 -4.93 1.87 -5.94
CA ILE A 271 -6.17 1.09 -5.91
C ILE A 271 -6.69 0.98 -4.47
N ALA A 272 -8.01 0.94 -4.33
CA ALA A 272 -8.70 0.72 -3.06
C ALA A 272 -9.96 -0.11 -3.29
N MET A 273 -10.37 -0.89 -2.29
CA MET A 273 -11.62 -1.64 -2.30
C MET A 273 -12.41 -1.35 -1.01
N THR A 274 -13.71 -1.08 -1.13
CA THR A 274 -14.60 -0.90 0.03
C THR A 274 -15.07 -2.25 0.56
N ALA A 275 -15.61 -2.27 1.79
CA ALA A 275 -16.22 -3.48 2.36
C ALA A 275 -17.42 -4.01 1.54
N GLN A 276 -18.09 -3.16 0.75
CA GLN A 276 -19.18 -3.57 -0.15
C GLN A 276 -18.66 -4.04 -1.52
N GLY A 277 -17.34 -4.02 -1.73
CA GLY A 277 -16.70 -4.51 -2.94
C GLY A 277 -16.61 -3.49 -4.08
N LEU A 278 -16.88 -2.20 -3.84
CA LEU A 278 -16.54 -1.18 -4.84
C LEU A 278 -15.03 -1.06 -4.95
N ILE A 279 -14.51 -0.90 -6.16
CA ILE A 279 -13.08 -0.80 -6.44
C ILE A 279 -12.80 0.54 -7.10
N ALA A 280 -11.92 1.34 -6.51
CA ALA A 280 -11.44 2.57 -7.12
C ALA A 280 -10.00 2.41 -7.61
N VAL A 281 -9.73 2.92 -8.82
CA VAL A 281 -8.39 2.98 -9.41
C VAL A 281 -8.12 4.42 -9.84
N THR A 282 -6.94 4.93 -9.55
CA THR A 282 -6.51 6.28 -9.97
C THR A 282 -5.44 6.21 -11.05
N SER A 283 -5.43 7.18 -11.95
CA SER A 283 -4.32 7.44 -12.88
C SER A 283 -3.90 8.90 -12.78
N PRO A 284 -2.78 9.22 -12.09
CA PRO A 284 -2.26 10.58 -12.07
C PRO A 284 -1.78 11.03 -13.46
N ARG A 285 -1.28 10.10 -14.29
CA ARG A 285 -0.87 10.39 -15.68
C ARG A 285 -2.04 10.67 -16.61
N GLY A 286 -3.16 10.00 -16.38
CA GLY A 286 -4.41 10.17 -17.12
C GLY A 286 -5.28 11.31 -16.58
N GLY A 287 -5.05 11.72 -15.33
CA GLY A 287 -5.89 12.68 -14.63
C GLY A 287 -7.30 12.13 -14.41
N VAL A 288 -7.43 10.85 -14.07
CA VAL A 288 -8.74 10.18 -13.89
C VAL A 288 -8.81 9.30 -12.65
N VAL A 289 -10.03 9.17 -12.12
CA VAL A 289 -10.40 8.20 -11.09
C VAL A 289 -11.54 7.36 -11.64
N MET A 290 -11.40 6.04 -11.62
CA MET A 290 -12.44 5.11 -12.06
C MET A 290 -12.96 4.30 -10.89
N ILE A 291 -14.29 4.10 -10.82
CA ILE A 291 -14.92 3.19 -9.88
C ILE A 291 -15.51 2.02 -10.65
N HIS A 292 -15.30 0.83 -10.10
CA HIS A 292 -15.80 -0.45 -10.60
C HIS A 292 -16.60 -1.17 -9.52
N ALA A 293 -17.49 -2.06 -9.94
CA ALA A 293 -18.13 -3.04 -9.06
C ALA A 293 -17.16 -4.18 -8.69
N ASN A 294 -17.59 -5.07 -7.81
CA ASN A 294 -16.77 -6.18 -7.29
C ASN A 294 -16.47 -7.27 -8.34
N ASP A 295 -17.23 -7.31 -9.42
CA ASP A 295 -16.99 -8.15 -10.60
C ASP A 295 -16.11 -7.46 -11.65
N GLY A 296 -15.69 -6.22 -11.39
CA GLY A 296 -14.84 -5.44 -12.27
C GLY A 296 -15.59 -4.62 -13.31
N GLN A 297 -16.93 -4.61 -13.30
CA GLN A 297 -17.71 -3.74 -14.18
C GLN A 297 -17.39 -2.27 -13.89
N HIS A 298 -16.98 -1.52 -14.92
CA HIS A 298 -16.82 -0.06 -14.82
C HIS A 298 -18.17 0.62 -14.54
N LEU A 299 -18.19 1.52 -13.56
CA LEU A 299 -19.40 2.24 -13.13
C LEU A 299 -19.34 3.73 -13.46
N VAL A 300 -18.20 4.38 -13.18
CA VAL A 300 -18.03 5.83 -13.41
C VAL A 300 -16.55 6.21 -13.53
N THR A 301 -16.26 7.24 -14.33
CA THR A 301 -14.98 7.93 -14.38
C THR A 301 -15.14 9.39 -13.98
N TYR A 302 -14.24 9.90 -13.14
CA TYR A 302 -14.09 11.32 -12.83
C TYR A 302 -12.79 11.87 -13.39
N SER A 303 -12.83 13.07 -13.95
CA SER A 303 -11.63 13.82 -14.36
C SER A 303 -11.06 14.57 -13.17
N ARG A 304 -9.84 14.25 -12.76
CA ARG A 304 -9.09 15.01 -11.77
C ARG A 304 -7.59 14.92 -12.03
N ALA A 305 -6.99 16.05 -12.41
CA ALA A 305 -5.56 16.15 -12.62
C ALA A 305 -4.79 15.75 -11.35
N ASP A 306 -3.74 14.97 -11.54
CA ASP A 306 -2.85 14.51 -10.48
C ASP A 306 -3.56 13.78 -9.32
N ALA A 307 -4.72 13.16 -9.60
CA ALA A 307 -5.37 12.26 -8.65
C ALA A 307 -4.45 11.06 -8.38
N CYS A 308 -4.05 10.90 -7.12
CA CYS A 308 -2.96 10.02 -6.72
C CYS A 308 -3.46 8.93 -5.76
N GLY A 309 -3.28 9.09 -4.46
CA GLY A 309 -3.71 8.12 -3.46
C GLY A 309 -5.23 7.95 -3.38
N VAL A 310 -5.68 6.71 -3.15
CA VAL A 310 -7.09 6.38 -2.87
C VAL A 310 -7.18 5.39 -1.73
N THR A 311 -8.14 5.59 -0.84
CA THR A 311 -8.44 4.70 0.30
C THR A 311 -9.95 4.52 0.45
N PRO A 312 -10.46 3.35 0.87
CA PRO A 312 -11.88 3.21 1.17
C PRO A 312 -12.28 4.13 2.34
N TYR A 313 -13.49 4.65 2.28
CA TYR A 313 -14.09 5.45 3.35
C TYR A 313 -15.63 5.41 3.27
N ASP A 314 -16.28 5.05 4.38
CA ASP A 314 -17.74 4.89 4.45
C ASP A 314 -18.28 4.00 3.30
N ARG A 315 -19.13 4.53 2.42
CA ARG A 315 -19.68 3.83 1.25
C ARG A 315 -18.97 4.18 -0.07
N GLY A 316 -17.77 4.74 0.00
CA GLY A 316 -16.99 5.16 -1.16
C GLY A 316 -15.51 5.28 -0.81
N PHE A 317 -14.90 6.39 -1.22
CA PHE A 317 -13.45 6.58 -1.13
C PHE A 317 -13.09 8.01 -0.74
N ILE A 318 -11.90 8.14 -0.16
CA ILE A 318 -11.16 9.40 -0.15
C ILE A 318 -10.08 9.30 -1.23
N VAL A 319 -9.94 10.34 -2.04
CA VAL A 319 -8.90 10.48 -3.07
C VAL A 319 -8.07 11.72 -2.77
N SER A 320 -6.74 11.62 -2.83
CA SER A 320 -5.84 12.76 -2.72
C SER A 320 -5.34 13.22 -4.10
N ASP A 321 -4.87 14.46 -4.18
CA ASP A 321 -4.12 14.95 -5.34
C ASP A 321 -2.91 15.82 -4.95
N GLY A 322 -1.97 16.00 -5.89
CA GLY A 322 -0.77 16.80 -5.65
C GLY A 322 -1.00 18.31 -5.56
N SER A 323 -2.23 18.80 -5.75
CA SER A 323 -2.60 20.19 -5.44
C SER A 323 -2.98 20.40 -3.97
N GLY A 324 -2.96 19.33 -3.17
CA GLY A 324 -3.25 19.34 -1.75
C GLY A 324 -4.73 19.29 -1.40
N VAL A 325 -5.55 18.75 -2.32
CA VAL A 325 -6.97 18.54 -2.07
C VAL A 325 -7.23 17.07 -1.76
N LEU A 326 -8.09 16.84 -0.77
CA LEU A 326 -8.74 15.55 -0.51
C LEU A 326 -10.16 15.62 -1.03
N TRP A 327 -10.60 14.56 -1.71
CA TRP A 327 -11.89 14.43 -2.36
C TRP A 327 -12.70 13.30 -1.75
N LYS A 328 -13.98 13.53 -1.52
CA LYS A 328 -14.95 12.46 -1.29
C LYS A 328 -15.42 11.94 -2.63
N CYS A 329 -15.24 10.64 -2.86
CA CYS A 329 -15.50 9.98 -4.13
C CYS A 329 -16.50 8.83 -3.93
N THR A 330 -17.61 8.84 -4.66
CA THR A 330 -18.61 7.76 -4.71
C THR A 330 -19.02 7.52 -6.16
N THR A 331 -19.87 6.53 -6.43
CA THR A 331 -20.39 6.30 -7.79
C THR A 331 -21.26 7.43 -8.34
N LYS A 332 -21.65 8.39 -7.50
CA LYS A 332 -22.54 9.50 -7.87
C LYS A 332 -21.90 10.87 -7.75
N ASN A 333 -20.93 11.04 -6.85
CA ASN A 333 -20.39 12.33 -6.49
C ASN A 333 -18.86 12.29 -6.37
N PHE A 334 -18.22 13.36 -6.84
CA PHE A 334 -16.80 13.65 -6.63
C PHE A 334 -16.67 15.09 -6.13
N LEU A 335 -16.56 15.25 -4.82
CA LEU A 335 -16.68 16.55 -4.15
C LEU A 335 -15.44 16.84 -3.31
N PRO A 336 -14.99 18.11 -3.20
CA PRO A 336 -13.92 18.47 -2.30
C PRO A 336 -14.32 18.10 -0.87
N LEU A 337 -13.48 17.32 -0.19
CA LEU A 337 -13.60 17.03 1.23
C LEU A 337 -12.81 18.07 2.04
N ARG A 338 -11.57 18.33 1.62
CA ARG A 338 -10.71 19.32 2.27
C ARG A 338 -9.67 19.87 1.31
N THR A 339 -9.39 21.17 1.41
CA THR A 339 -8.40 21.89 0.58
C THR A 339 -7.28 22.46 1.45
N GLY A 340 -6.20 22.94 0.82
CA GLY A 340 -5.09 23.60 1.51
C GLY A 340 -4.18 22.63 2.28
N GLY A 341 -4.14 21.36 1.88
CA GLY A 341 -3.17 20.39 2.38
C GLY A 341 -1.79 20.50 1.70
N PRO A 342 -0.80 19.69 2.13
CA PRO A 342 0.45 19.48 1.39
C PRO A 342 0.17 18.92 -0.01
N ALA A 343 1.13 19.04 -0.92
CA ALA A 343 1.10 18.29 -2.18
C ALA A 343 1.15 16.78 -1.86
N TRP A 344 0.02 16.10 -1.95
CA TRP A 344 -0.11 14.70 -1.53
C TRP A 344 0.61 13.75 -2.49
N ASP A 345 1.27 12.74 -1.93
CA ASP A 345 1.95 11.68 -2.70
C ASP A 345 1.01 10.53 -3.07
N ASN A 346 1.55 9.46 -3.66
CA ASN A 346 0.81 8.42 -4.37
C ASN A 346 -0.11 7.53 -3.52
N HIS A 347 -0.03 7.56 -2.18
CA HIS A 347 -0.71 6.57 -1.34
C HIS A 347 -1.47 7.19 -0.17
N LEU A 348 -2.68 6.67 0.04
CA LEU A 348 -3.44 6.80 1.27
C LEU A 348 -3.54 5.41 1.93
N VAL A 349 -2.95 5.26 3.11
CA VAL A 349 -2.89 3.98 3.82
C VAL A 349 -4.03 3.91 4.83
N SER A 350 -5.04 3.09 4.57
CA SER A 350 -6.19 2.90 5.47
C SER A 350 -5.74 2.39 6.84
N LEU A 351 -6.35 2.94 7.90
CA LEU A 351 -6.32 2.45 9.27
C LEU A 351 -7.69 1.95 9.75
N LEU A 352 -8.72 2.05 8.90
CA LEU A 352 -10.09 1.63 9.17
C LEU A 352 -10.31 0.13 9.00
#